data_AF-G3H0W8-F1
#
_entry.id   AF-G3H0W8-F1
#
_cell.length_a   1.000
_cell.length_b   1.000
_cell.length_c   1.000
_cell.angle_alpha   90.00
_cell.angle_beta   90.00
_cell.angle_gamma   90.00
#
_symmetry.space_group_name_H-M   'P 1'
#
loop_
_entity.id
_entity.type
_entity.pdbx_description
1 polymer ?
#
loop_
_entity_poly.entity_id
_entity_poly.type
_entity_poly.pdbx_seq_one_letter_code
_entity_poly.pdbx_strand_id
1 'polypeptide(L)'
;MLLSLWKDDFQGPVPLQLLLSPRNVGLLADTRPREWDLLLFLLRELVEKDLMGQLEIEAYLGSLNEAQWPGDFSEELSTLFRLFLAEPHLLEPQLRACELMQTNRGTVLAQS
;
A
#
# COMPACT_ATOMS: atom_id res chain seq x y z
N MET A 1 5.43 -1.76 10.94
CA MET A 1 6.03 -2.97 11.53
C MET A 1 6.68 -3.86 10.47
N LEU A 2 5.99 -4.31 9.40
CA LEU A 2 6.62 -5.12 8.35
C LEU A 2 7.68 -4.38 7.53
N LEU A 3 7.40 -3.17 7.06
CA LEU A 3 8.37 -2.35 6.33
C LEU A 3 9.56 -1.92 7.21
N SER A 4 9.31 -1.71 8.50
CA SER A 4 10.37 -1.48 9.48
C SER A 4 11.31 -2.69 9.57
N LEU A 5 10.77 -3.91 9.68
CA LEU A 5 11.57 -5.13 9.64
C LEU A 5 12.35 -5.27 8.33
N TRP A 6 11.75 -4.91 7.19
CA TRP A 6 12.47 -4.91 5.91
C TRP A 6 13.71 -4.00 5.97
N LYS A 7 13.54 -2.78 6.48
CA LYS A 7 14.63 -1.82 6.65
C LYS A 7 15.76 -2.41 7.50
N ASP A 8 15.39 -2.98 8.63
CA ASP A 8 16.34 -3.47 9.64
C ASP A 8 17.10 -4.73 9.14
N ASP A 9 16.40 -5.67 8.50
CA ASP A 9 16.95 -6.98 8.14
C ASP A 9 17.63 -7.00 6.76
N PHE A 10 17.10 -6.25 5.79
CA PHE A 10 17.55 -6.33 4.39
C PHE A 10 18.39 -5.14 3.95
N GLN A 11 18.32 -4.00 4.67
CA GLN A 11 19.17 -2.82 4.46
C GLN A 11 19.21 -2.32 2.99
N GLY A 12 18.14 -2.55 2.24
CA GLY A 12 18.05 -2.26 0.81
C GLY A 12 16.65 -1.82 0.38
N PRO A 13 16.52 -1.18 -0.80
CA PRO A 13 15.24 -0.68 -1.28
C PRO A 13 14.28 -1.83 -1.54
N VAL A 14 12.99 -1.58 -1.30
CA VAL A 14 11.94 -2.54 -1.65
C VAL A 14 11.86 -2.64 -3.18
N PRO A 15 11.83 -3.84 -3.78
CA PRO A 15 11.81 -4.01 -5.24
C PRO A 15 10.41 -3.71 -5.80
N LEU A 16 10.01 -2.44 -5.73
CA LEU A 16 8.66 -1.99 -6.07
C LEU A 16 8.30 -2.30 -7.51
N GLN A 17 9.24 -2.18 -8.44
CA GLN A 17 9.04 -2.49 -9.85
C GLN A 17 8.68 -3.96 -10.10
N LEU A 18 9.16 -4.87 -9.25
CA LEU A 18 8.77 -6.28 -9.32
C LEU A 18 7.38 -6.49 -8.71
N LEU A 19 7.12 -5.88 -7.56
CA LEU A 19 5.84 -6.01 -6.85
C LEU A 19 4.68 -5.39 -7.61
N LEU A 20 4.90 -4.19 -8.16
CA LEU A 20 3.89 -3.36 -8.81
C LEU A 20 4.01 -3.38 -10.34
N SER A 21 4.72 -4.34 -10.92
CA SER A 21 4.86 -4.43 -12.39
C SER A 21 3.51 -4.24 -13.08
N PRO A 22 3.47 -3.74 -14.34
CA PRO A 22 2.20 -3.55 -15.03
C PRO A 22 1.29 -4.79 -14.98
N ARG A 23 1.89 -5.98 -15.07
CA ARG A 23 1.15 -7.24 -14.92
C ARG A 23 0.43 -7.37 -13.57
N ASN A 24 1.08 -7.01 -12.46
CA ASN A 24 0.51 -7.14 -11.12
C ASN A 24 -0.45 -5.99 -10.81
N VAL A 25 -0.13 -4.78 -11.24
CA VAL A 25 -0.98 -3.60 -11.08
C VAL A 25 -2.27 -3.77 -11.88
N GLY A 26 -2.21 -4.35 -13.08
CA GLY A 26 -3.40 -4.69 -13.86
C GLY A 26 -4.36 -5.68 -13.17
N LEU A 27 -3.90 -6.46 -12.18
CA LEU A 27 -4.80 -7.30 -11.38
C LEU A 27 -5.74 -6.48 -10.50
N LEU A 28 -5.40 -5.21 -10.22
CA LEU A 28 -6.24 -4.32 -9.43
C LEU A 28 -7.47 -3.84 -10.21
N ALA A 29 -7.50 -3.99 -11.54
CA ALA A 29 -8.62 -3.57 -12.38
C ALA A 29 -9.94 -4.25 -11.99
N ASP A 30 -9.88 -5.51 -11.56
CA ASP A 30 -11.06 -6.28 -11.18
C ASP A 30 -11.33 -6.25 -9.66
N THR A 31 -10.62 -5.40 -8.90
CA THR A 31 -10.67 -5.38 -7.44
C THR A 31 -11.56 -4.26 -6.89
N ARG A 32 -11.88 -4.33 -5.59
CA ARG A 32 -12.72 -3.31 -4.96
C ARG A 32 -11.91 -2.01 -4.75
N PRO A 33 -12.58 -0.85 -4.57
CA PRO A 33 -11.91 0.44 -4.34
C PRO A 33 -10.90 0.44 -3.17
N ARG A 34 -11.13 -0.39 -2.15
CA ARG A 34 -10.27 -0.50 -0.97
C ARG A 34 -8.84 -0.95 -1.31
N GLU A 35 -8.66 -1.70 -2.39
CA GLU A 35 -7.39 -2.25 -2.81
C GLU A 35 -6.47 -1.15 -3.37
N TRP A 36 -7.05 -0.13 -4.01
CA TRP A 36 -6.35 1.09 -4.42
C TRP A 36 -5.93 1.95 -3.23
N ASP A 37 -6.79 2.07 -2.21
CA ASP A 37 -6.45 2.76 -0.96
C ASP A 37 -5.27 2.08 -0.25
N LEU A 38 -5.25 0.75 -0.22
CA LEU A 38 -4.15 -0.03 0.36
C LEU A 38 -2.85 0.15 -0.43
N LEU A 39 -2.93 0.23 -1.76
CA LEU A 39 -1.77 0.53 -2.59
C LEU A 39 -1.23 1.93 -2.30
N LEU A 40 -2.11 2.94 -2.23
CA LEU A 40 -1.72 4.30 -1.88
C LEU A 40 -1.06 4.36 -0.50
N PHE A 41 -1.65 3.69 0.50
CA PHE A 41 -1.08 3.58 1.84
C PHE A 41 0.32 2.97 1.82
N LEU A 42 0.51 1.86 1.09
CA LEU A 42 1.81 1.20 0.95
C LEU A 42 2.87 2.15 0.37
N LEU A 43 2.54 2.84 -0.72
CA LEU A 43 3.46 3.78 -1.38
C LEU A 43 3.91 4.90 -0.43
N ARG A 44 2.98 5.44 0.37
CA ARG A 44 3.30 6.48 1.36
C ARG A 44 4.19 5.96 2.48
N GLU A 45 3.90 4.78 3.02
CA GLU A 45 4.72 4.17 4.07
C GLU A 45 6.16 3.88 3.60
N LEU A 46 6.36 3.55 2.32
CA LEU A 46 7.71 3.34 1.78
C LEU A 46 8.56 4.62 1.82
N VAL A 47 7.95 5.77 1.54
CA VAL A 47 8.62 7.08 1.69
C VAL A 47 8.83 7.40 3.16
N GLU A 48 7.80 7.23 3.99
CA GLU A 48 7.86 7.56 5.41
C GLU A 48 8.92 6.75 6.17
N LYS A 49 9.07 5.46 5.82
CA LYS A 49 10.12 4.60 6.40
C LYS A 49 11.47 4.75 5.71
N ASP A 50 11.60 5.66 4.75
CA ASP A 50 12.85 5.92 4.03
C ASP A 50 13.40 4.62 3.41
N LEU A 51 12.47 3.86 2.79
CA LEU A 51 12.75 2.66 2.01
C LEU A 51 12.81 2.95 0.51
N MET A 52 12.20 4.07 0.10
CA MET A 52 12.20 4.55 -1.28
C MET A 52 12.04 6.07 -1.30
N GLY A 53 12.71 6.73 -2.24
CA GLY A 53 12.59 8.18 -2.39
C GLY A 53 11.24 8.58 -3.00
N GLN A 54 10.69 9.72 -2.59
CA GLN A 54 9.45 10.26 -3.17
C GLN A 54 9.57 10.39 -4.70
N LEU A 55 10.65 10.99 -5.21
CA LEU A 55 10.91 11.15 -6.64
C LEU A 55 10.99 9.81 -7.39
N GLU A 56 11.46 8.75 -6.72
CA GLU A 56 11.53 7.42 -7.30
C GLU A 56 10.13 6.80 -7.46
N ILE A 57 9.26 7.00 -6.47
CA ILE A 57 7.85 6.59 -6.56
C ILE A 57 7.10 7.41 -7.63
N GLU A 58 7.35 8.72 -7.71
CA GLU A 58 6.74 9.57 -8.75
C GLU A 58 7.13 9.12 -10.15
N ALA A 59 8.43 8.87 -10.39
CA ALA A 59 8.91 8.36 -11.66
C ALA A 59 8.30 6.98 -11.99
N TYR A 60 8.15 6.13 -10.98
CA TYR A 60 7.53 4.83 -11.12
C TYR A 60 6.05 4.91 -11.54
N LEU A 61 5.26 5.71 -10.83
CA LEU A 61 3.85 5.95 -11.18
C LEU A 61 3.71 6.61 -12.55
N GLY A 62 4.63 7.50 -12.92
CA GLY A 62 4.74 8.07 -14.26
C GLY A 62 4.91 6.99 -15.33
N SER A 63 5.83 6.04 -15.14
CA SER A 63 6.04 4.94 -16.08
C SER A 63 4.83 4.01 -16.21
N LEU A 64 4.05 3.83 -15.14
CA LEU A 64 2.81 3.05 -15.20
C LEU A 64 1.75 3.78 -16.03
N ASN A 65 1.65 5.10 -15.95
CA ASN A 65 0.70 5.88 -16.77
C ASN A 65 1.01 5.82 -18.28
N GLU A 66 2.23 5.47 -18.67
CA GLU A 66 2.59 5.29 -20.09
C GLU A 66 2.09 3.96 -20.68
N ALA A 67 1.71 3.00 -19.84
CA ALA A 67 1.19 1.71 -20.30
C ALA A 67 -0.26 1.82 -20.83
N GLN A 68 -0.60 0.94 -21.77
CA GLN A 68 -1.95 0.89 -22.36
C GLN A 68 -2.92 0.16 -21.43
N TRP A 69 -3.64 0.92 -20.62
CA TRP A 69 -4.66 0.40 -19.69
C TRP A 69 -6.08 0.49 -20.23
N PRO A 70 -7.00 -0.34 -19.72
CA PRO A 70 -8.43 -0.06 -19.77
C PRO A 70 -8.75 1.33 -19.21
N GLY A 71 -9.79 1.98 -19.74
CA GLY A 71 -10.07 3.39 -19.43
C GLY A 71 -10.42 3.65 -17.96
N ASP A 72 -11.26 2.80 -17.37
CA ASP A 72 -11.61 2.79 -15.96
C ASP A 72 -10.37 2.61 -15.06
N PHE A 73 -9.48 1.68 -15.43
CA PHE A 73 -8.23 1.47 -14.73
C PHE A 73 -7.30 2.69 -14.80
N SER A 74 -7.18 3.30 -15.97
CA SER A 74 -6.36 4.49 -16.17
C SER A 74 -6.83 5.67 -15.32
N GLU A 75 -8.14 5.79 -15.10
CA GLU A 75 -8.73 6.84 -14.26
C GLU A 75 -8.42 6.63 -12.78
N GLU A 76 -8.53 5.39 -12.29
CA GLU A 76 -8.16 5.03 -10.91
C GLU A 76 -6.66 5.20 -10.66
N LEU A 77 -5.81 4.75 -11.58
CA LEU A 77 -4.36 4.94 -11.49
C LEU A 77 -3.98 6.43 -11.48
N SER A 78 -4.62 7.24 -12.32
CA SER A 78 -4.44 8.70 -12.34
C SER A 78 -4.89 9.34 -11.02
N THR A 79 -5.99 8.85 -10.44
CA THR A 79 -6.49 9.32 -9.15
C THR A 79 -5.51 8.98 -8.03
N LEU A 80 -5.03 7.75 -7.97
CA LEU A 80 -3.99 7.34 -7.03
C LEU A 80 -2.74 8.22 -7.17
N PHE A 81 -2.29 8.49 -8.39
CA PHE A 81 -1.12 9.34 -8.61
C PHE A 81 -1.33 10.76 -8.08
N ARG A 82 -2.49 11.37 -8.37
CA ARG A 82 -2.84 12.69 -7.81
C ARG A 82 -2.89 12.67 -6.28
N LEU A 83 -3.49 11.65 -5.68
CA LEU A 83 -3.59 11.53 -4.22
C LEU A 83 -2.22 11.31 -3.57
N PHE A 84 -1.31 10.61 -4.23
CA PHE A 84 0.07 10.46 -3.76
C PHE A 84 0.80 11.81 -3.74
N LEU A 85 0.66 12.60 -4.82
CA LEU A 85 1.29 13.93 -4.94
C LEU A 85 0.67 15.01 -4.04
N ALA A 86 -0.65 14.92 -3.78
CA ALA A 86 -1.40 15.97 -3.09
C ALA A 86 -1.09 16.06 -1.59
N GLU A 87 -0.54 15.01 -0.99
CA GLU A 87 -0.34 14.94 0.46
C GLU A 87 1.17 14.87 0.78
N PRO A 88 1.79 15.96 1.25
CA PRO A 88 3.14 15.87 1.80
C PRO A 88 3.10 14.90 2.98
N HIS A 89 4.04 13.96 3.02
CA HIS A 89 4.13 12.76 3.88
C HIS A 89 4.15 13.00 5.42
N LEU A 90 3.29 13.87 5.95
CA LEU A 90 3.20 14.29 7.35
C LEU A 90 1.93 13.77 8.03
N LEU A 91 1.56 12.52 7.77
CA LEU A 91 0.52 11.86 8.55
C LEU A 91 1.16 10.77 9.39
N GLU A 92 1.43 11.11 10.65
CA GLU A 92 1.62 10.13 11.72
C GLU A 92 0.56 9.03 11.58
N PRO A 93 0.95 7.76 11.46
CA PRO A 93 -0.01 6.70 11.29
C PRO A 93 -0.82 6.55 12.58
N GLN A 94 -2.05 7.09 12.62
CA GLN A 94 -3.08 6.54 13.49
C GLN A 94 -3.49 5.17 12.92
N LEU A 95 -2.57 4.22 13.06
CA LEU A 95 -2.86 2.80 12.95
C LEU A 95 -3.85 2.48 14.07
N ARG A 96 -5.14 2.63 13.79
CA ARG A 96 -6.18 1.90 14.51
C ARG A 96 -5.89 0.43 14.25
N ALA A 97 -5.09 -0.13 15.16
CA ALA A 97 -4.73 -1.52 15.22
C ALA A 97 -5.97 -2.35 14.89
N CYS A 98 -5.82 -3.24 13.91
CA CYS A 98 -6.85 -4.20 13.53
C CYS A 98 -7.44 -4.82 14.81
N GLU A 99 -8.67 -4.46 15.16
CA GLU A 99 -9.44 -5.04 16.26
C GLU A 99 -9.92 -6.46 15.90
N LEU A 100 -9.01 -7.32 15.43
CA LEU A 100 -9.29 -8.71 15.06
C LEU A 100 -8.61 -9.72 15.98
N MET A 101 -8.29 -9.30 17.20
CA MET A 101 -7.89 -10.19 18.29
C MET A 101 -8.80 -9.97 19.51
N GLN A 102 -10.08 -10.31 19.38
CA GLN A 102 -10.83 -10.84 20.52
C GLN A 102 -11.11 -12.33 20.29
N THR A 103 -10.07 -13.12 20.50
CA THR A 103 -10.18 -14.47 21.06
C THR A 103 -10.97 -14.40 22.36
N ASN A 104 -12.27 -14.72 22.33
CA ASN A 104 -13.01 -15.17 23.50
C ASN A 104 -14.28 -15.92 23.11
N ARG A 105 -14.17 -17.25 22.95
CA ARG A 105 -15.29 -18.16 23.20
C ARG A 105 -14.75 -19.43 23.84
N GLY A 106 -14.58 -19.38 25.16
CA GLY A 106 -14.17 -20.54 25.92
C GLY A 106 -14.22 -20.29 27.41
N THR A 107 -15.42 -20.42 28.00
CA THR A 107 -15.55 -20.79 29.42
C THR A 107 -16.89 -21.48 29.63
N VAL A 108 -16.82 -22.80 29.77
CA VAL A 108 -17.90 -23.68 30.24
C VAL A 108 -18.07 -23.42 31.74
N LEU A 109 -19.28 -23.03 32.16
CA LEU A 109 -19.66 -22.99 33.57
C LEU A 109 -20.19 -24.38 33.97
N ALA A 110 -19.44 -25.09 34.80
CA ALA A 110 -19.93 -26.25 35.54
C ALA A 110 -20.78 -25.75 36.73
N GLN A 111 -22.03 -26.24 36.83
CA GLN A 111 -22.92 -25.97 37.95
C GLN A 111 -22.68 -27.01 39.06
N SER A 112 -22.69 -26.57 40.32
CA SER A 112 -22.79 -27.41 41.53
C SER A 112 -24.13 -27.17 42.21
#